data_AF-A0A959INF9-F1
#
_entry.id   AF-A0A959INF9-F1
#
_cell.length_a   1.000
_cell.length_b   1.000
_cell.length_c   1.000
_cell.angle_alpha   90.00
_cell.angle_beta   90.00
_cell.angle_gamma   90.00
#
_symmetry.space_group_name_H-M   'P 1'
#
loop_
_entity.id
_entity.type
_entity.pdbx_description
1 polymer ?
#
loop_
_entity_poly.entity_id
_entity_poly.type
_entity_poly.pdbx_seq_one_letter_code
_entity_poly.pdbx_strand_id
1 'polypeptide(L)'
;EVMGLSQQTVIVLIDEDAPELTIPEDITIYTDDQCNYDADPEVTGQATAEDNCPSCGPAEPADPWINEIHYDNVGGDVGEFVEIAGPAGTDLNGYSVVLYTGSNGTTYNTFNLGGVLNDLGAGFGAYVITTPSNGIQNGPPDGVALIGPGGVIEFLSYEGSFTAVNGPAAGITSTDIGVSESSSTPIGESLQRTGTGVMGSDFTWVGPAPESPGSLNAGQTVEEPVTPAATVTYDDEVTPGNCPGEYIITRTWTAVDCYDNDVSDVQTITVLDNLAPVLNVPANITIYTDEECIYDASPEATGQATASDNCSDFGDLTTVYAWINEFHYDDESTDEGEFIEIAGPAGTDLSTYVLYLYNGSFSVLSVYDDMTLAGVIPDEGAGFGAIAFSYPVNGIQNGAPDGLALVKDGQVLEFLSYEGDFVAADGPAAGMMSTDIGVLEGGSDAPGMSLQRVGPGSVGSDFTWFGPFAESPGSLNISQTPMPLSGGQASPGAIVTYEDETTPGECPGEYTINRYW
;
A
#
# COMPACT_ATOMS: atom_id res chain seq x y z
N GLU A 1 -5.19 57.52 -32.42
CA GLU A 1 -4.56 56.30 -31.89
C GLU A 1 -5.47 55.75 -30.82
N VAL A 2 -5.94 54.51 -30.98
CA VAL A 2 -6.65 53.78 -29.93
C VAL A 2 -5.56 53.08 -29.13
N MET A 3 -5.35 53.48 -27.88
CA MET A 3 -4.42 52.79 -26.99
C MET A 3 -5.07 51.47 -26.58
N GLY A 4 -4.53 50.35 -27.06
CA GLY A 4 -4.89 49.03 -26.57
C GLY A 4 -4.34 48.85 -25.16
N LEU A 5 -5.21 48.55 -24.20
CA LEU A 5 -4.82 48.07 -22.88
C LEU A 5 -4.59 46.56 -23.00
N SER A 6 -3.37 46.11 -22.69
CA SER A 6 -3.07 44.69 -22.49
C SER A 6 -3.16 44.38 -21.00
N GLN A 7 -4.02 43.43 -20.63
CA GLN A 7 -4.07 42.88 -19.29
C GLN A 7 -3.07 41.74 -19.16
N GLN A 8 -2.32 41.70 -18.06
CA GLN A 8 -1.52 40.56 -17.65
C GLN A 8 -2.26 39.90 -16.48
N THR A 9 -2.65 38.64 -16.64
CA THR A 9 -3.11 37.81 -15.54
C THR A 9 -1.88 37.15 -14.94
N VAL A 10 -1.59 37.45 -13.67
CA VAL A 10 -0.57 36.74 -12.88
C VAL A 10 -1.36 35.86 -11.91
N ILE A 11 -1.32 34.55 -12.13
CA ILE A 11 -1.81 33.57 -11.17
C ILE A 11 -0.58 33.16 -10.35
N VAL A 12 -0.59 33.48 -9.06
CA VAL A 12 0.39 32.98 -8.11
C VAL A 12 -0.34 31.95 -7.26
N LEU A 13 -0.01 30.68 -7.46
CA LEU A 13 -0.43 29.57 -6.62
C LEU A 13 0.84 28.74 -6.40
N ILE A 14 1.62 29.11 -5.39
CA ILE A 14 2.71 28.26 -4.91
C ILE A 14 2.52 28.27 -3.41
N ASP A 15 1.91 27.20 -2.91
CA ASP A 15 2.09 26.84 -1.52
C ASP A 15 3.41 26.08 -1.41
N GLU A 16 4.25 26.51 -0.47
CA GLU A 16 5.55 25.90 -0.19
C GLU A 16 5.60 25.33 1.25
N ASP A 17 4.52 25.51 2.03
CA ASP A 17 4.43 25.01 3.39
C ASP A 17 3.78 23.62 3.38
N ALA A 18 4.36 22.67 4.12
CA ALA A 18 3.74 21.37 4.32
C ALA A 18 2.51 21.49 5.26
N PRO A 19 1.53 20.56 5.17
CA PRO A 19 0.39 20.55 6.07
C PRO A 19 0.82 20.32 7.53
N GLU A 20 0.02 20.78 8.48
CA GLU A 20 0.16 20.47 9.91
C GLU A 20 -0.40 19.08 10.21
N LEU A 21 0.48 18.10 10.38
CA LEU A 21 0.14 16.73 10.76
C LEU A 21 0.01 16.60 12.28
N THR A 22 -1.13 16.08 12.73
CA THR A 22 -1.38 15.67 14.12
C THR A 22 -1.50 14.15 14.17
N ILE A 23 -0.53 13.48 14.79
CA ILE A 23 -0.54 12.02 14.98
C ILE A 23 -1.06 11.63 16.38
N PRO A 24 -1.56 10.39 16.55
CA PRO A 24 -1.87 9.86 17.87
C PRO A 24 -0.60 9.63 18.71
N GLU A 25 -0.76 9.61 20.04
CA GLU A 25 0.33 9.27 20.96
C GLU A 25 0.73 7.78 20.86
N ASP A 26 1.93 7.45 21.32
CA ASP A 26 2.37 6.08 21.50
C ASP A 26 1.39 5.29 22.38
N ILE A 27 1.14 4.03 22.01
CA ILE A 27 0.10 3.21 22.66
C ILE A 27 0.58 1.78 22.90
N THR A 28 0.04 1.16 23.95
CA THR A 28 0.20 -0.28 24.22
C THR A 28 -1.11 -1.00 23.96
N ILE A 29 -1.06 -2.05 23.13
CA ILE A 29 -2.17 -2.98 22.87
C ILE A 29 -1.81 -4.39 23.34
N TYR A 30 -2.81 -5.26 23.46
CA TYR A 30 -2.62 -6.60 23.99
C TYR A 30 -3.09 -7.67 23.02
N THR A 31 -2.40 -8.81 23.00
CA THR A 31 -2.83 -9.99 22.25
C THR A 31 -4.07 -10.62 22.86
N ASP A 32 -4.87 -11.28 22.04
CA ASP A 32 -5.96 -12.14 22.47
C ASP A 32 -5.49 -13.56 22.86
N ASP A 33 -6.43 -14.43 23.23
CA ASP A 33 -6.17 -15.84 23.59
C ASP A 33 -5.70 -16.71 22.42
N GLN A 34 -5.72 -16.16 21.21
CA GLN A 34 -5.23 -16.78 19.98
C GLN A 34 -3.97 -16.08 19.44
N CYS A 35 -3.39 -15.13 20.20
CA CYS A 35 -2.20 -14.35 19.87
C CYS A 35 -2.34 -13.42 18.68
N ASN A 36 -3.56 -13.02 18.36
CA ASN A 36 -3.81 -11.94 17.42
C ASN A 36 -3.80 -10.61 18.18
N TYR A 37 -3.44 -9.55 17.47
CA TYR A 37 -3.57 -8.18 17.93
C TYR A 37 -4.21 -7.34 16.82
N ASP A 38 -4.84 -6.23 17.21
CA ASP A 38 -5.45 -5.29 16.27
C ASP A 38 -4.72 -3.95 16.35
N ALA A 39 -3.91 -3.68 15.33
CA ALA A 39 -3.16 -2.44 15.19
C ALA A 39 -3.88 -1.42 14.30
N ASP A 40 -5.13 -1.66 13.87
CA ASP A 40 -5.85 -0.73 12.99
C ASP A 40 -5.89 0.69 13.61
N PRO A 41 -5.71 1.75 12.81
CA PRO A 41 -5.90 3.13 13.27
C PRO A 41 -7.23 3.42 14.00
N GLU A 42 -8.32 2.71 13.71
CA GLU A 42 -9.57 2.82 14.46
C GLU A 42 -9.39 2.40 15.94
N VAL A 43 -8.43 1.52 16.22
CA VAL A 43 -8.09 1.02 17.56
C VAL A 43 -6.93 1.79 18.17
N THR A 44 -5.91 2.11 17.37
CA THR A 44 -4.63 2.68 17.81
C THR A 44 -4.54 4.20 17.66
N GLY A 45 -5.57 4.82 17.10
CA GLY A 45 -5.66 6.25 16.84
C GLY A 45 -5.47 6.57 15.36
N GLN A 46 -6.25 7.54 14.88
CA GLN A 46 -6.19 8.05 13.51
C GLN A 46 -5.43 9.38 13.49
N ALA A 47 -4.46 9.53 12.59
CA ALA A 47 -3.85 10.85 12.35
C ALA A 47 -4.78 11.74 11.51
N THR A 48 -4.63 13.05 11.70
CA THR A 48 -5.33 14.08 10.92
C THR A 48 -4.34 15.11 10.43
N ALA A 49 -4.61 15.74 9.29
CA ALA A 49 -3.83 16.84 8.77
C ALA A 49 -4.72 18.05 8.54
N GLU A 50 -4.25 19.23 8.95
CA GLU A 50 -4.84 20.51 8.62
C GLU A 50 -3.82 21.32 7.83
N ASP A 51 -4.25 22.05 6.82
CA ASP A 51 -3.37 22.90 6.04
C ASP A 51 -3.72 24.38 6.26
N ASN A 52 -2.69 25.21 6.44
CA ASN A 52 -2.83 26.65 6.60
C ASN A 52 -3.24 27.33 5.29
N CYS A 53 -3.04 26.64 4.17
CA CYS A 53 -3.54 26.98 2.85
C CYS A 53 -4.55 25.89 2.42
N PRO A 54 -5.78 25.87 2.95
CA PRO A 54 -6.76 24.84 2.65
C PRO A 54 -7.22 24.83 1.17
N SER A 55 -6.65 25.70 0.32
CA SER A 55 -6.99 25.83 -1.08
C SER A 55 -5.90 25.26 -1.96
N CYS A 56 -6.12 24.03 -2.42
CA CYS A 56 -5.78 23.54 -3.74
C CYS A 56 -6.50 24.38 -4.83
N GLY A 57 -6.34 25.71 -4.81
CA GLY A 57 -7.35 26.61 -5.37
C GLY A 57 -8.77 26.38 -4.79
N PRO A 58 -9.79 27.13 -5.23
CA PRO A 58 -11.13 26.55 -5.23
C PRO A 58 -11.06 25.25 -6.05
N ALA A 59 -11.85 24.22 -5.71
CA ALA A 59 -12.19 23.22 -6.74
C ALA A 59 -12.54 24.04 -7.98
N GLU A 60 -11.83 23.85 -9.11
CA GLU A 60 -12.00 24.69 -10.31
C GLU A 60 -13.48 25.00 -10.44
N PRO A 61 -13.91 26.28 -10.33
CA PRO A 61 -15.31 26.59 -10.22
C PRO A 61 -15.98 25.90 -11.38
N ALA A 62 -16.89 24.96 -11.09
CA ALA A 62 -17.49 24.12 -12.11
C ALA A 62 -17.90 25.02 -13.28
N ASP A 63 -17.42 24.73 -14.48
CA ASP A 63 -17.76 25.54 -15.64
C ASP A 63 -19.30 25.69 -15.68
N PRO A 64 -19.84 26.90 -15.98
CA PRO A 64 -21.26 27.04 -16.20
C PRO A 64 -21.76 25.99 -17.20
N TRP A 65 -22.97 25.49 -17.03
CA TRP A 65 -23.56 24.44 -17.85
C TRP A 65 -24.96 24.84 -18.36
N ILE A 66 -25.43 24.18 -19.40
CA ILE A 66 -26.79 24.33 -19.93
C ILE A 66 -27.74 23.58 -19.00
N ASN A 67 -28.63 24.32 -18.34
CA ASN A 67 -29.45 23.84 -17.24
C ASN A 67 -30.89 23.49 -17.64
N GLU A 68 -31.45 24.28 -18.56
CA GLU A 68 -32.85 24.18 -18.98
C GLU A 68 -32.99 24.67 -20.43
N ILE A 69 -33.84 24.01 -21.22
CA ILE A 69 -34.10 24.32 -22.64
C ILE A 69 -35.60 24.23 -22.89
N HIS A 70 -36.17 25.26 -23.51
CA HIS A 70 -37.53 25.26 -24.04
C HIS A 70 -37.53 25.69 -25.51
N TYR A 71 -37.94 24.82 -26.42
CA TYR A 71 -37.83 24.96 -27.87
C TYR A 71 -39.10 24.60 -28.67
N ASP A 72 -40.07 23.85 -28.11
CA ASP A 72 -41.31 23.46 -28.80
C ASP A 72 -42.50 23.36 -27.84
N ASN A 73 -43.66 23.91 -28.22
CA ASN A 73 -44.90 23.75 -27.47
C ASN A 73 -46.18 23.87 -28.31
N VAL A 74 -47.33 23.62 -27.66
CA VAL A 74 -48.64 23.80 -28.27
C VAL A 74 -48.78 25.23 -28.80
N GLY A 75 -48.77 25.36 -30.12
CA GLY A 75 -49.05 26.62 -30.81
C GLY A 75 -47.93 27.00 -31.75
N GLY A 76 -47.21 28.08 -31.41
CA GLY A 76 -46.18 28.66 -32.27
C GLY A 76 -44.91 28.96 -31.50
N ASP A 77 -44.50 28.02 -30.64
CA ASP A 77 -43.26 28.03 -29.86
C ASP A 77 -43.12 29.32 -29.06
N VAL A 78 -44.04 29.52 -28.10
CA VAL A 78 -44.10 30.75 -27.29
C VAL A 78 -43.30 30.56 -26.01
N GLY A 79 -42.43 31.51 -25.69
CA GLY A 79 -41.70 31.52 -24.43
C GLY A 79 -40.37 30.77 -24.47
N GLU A 80 -39.85 30.44 -25.65
CA GLU A 80 -38.58 29.72 -25.83
C GLU A 80 -37.40 30.37 -25.10
N PHE A 81 -36.56 29.53 -24.50
CA PHE A 81 -35.36 29.97 -23.79
C PHE A 81 -34.29 28.88 -23.67
N VAL A 82 -33.08 29.33 -23.33
CA VAL A 82 -31.99 28.49 -22.81
C VAL A 82 -31.54 29.09 -21.48
N GLU A 83 -31.42 28.27 -20.46
CA GLU A 83 -30.87 28.66 -19.17
C GLU A 83 -29.49 28.07 -18.95
N ILE A 84 -28.58 28.89 -18.43
CA ILE A 84 -27.26 28.49 -17.95
C ILE A 84 -27.25 28.52 -16.44
N ALA A 85 -26.75 27.48 -15.79
CA ALA A 85 -26.47 27.50 -14.35
C ALA A 85 -24.97 27.33 -14.10
N GLY A 86 -24.50 27.74 -12.92
CA GLY A 86 -23.07 27.71 -12.58
C GLY A 86 -22.78 28.36 -11.24
N PRO A 87 -21.51 28.36 -10.80
CA PRO A 87 -21.10 28.98 -9.56
C PRO A 87 -21.50 30.46 -9.50
N ALA A 88 -22.14 30.86 -8.42
CA ALA A 88 -22.50 32.24 -8.13
C ALA A 88 -21.23 33.10 -8.06
N GLY A 89 -21.30 34.31 -8.60
CA GLY A 89 -20.12 35.16 -8.76
C GLY A 89 -19.35 34.96 -10.06
N THR A 90 -19.67 33.93 -10.86
CA THR A 90 -19.08 33.76 -12.19
C THR A 90 -19.44 34.94 -13.10
N ASP A 91 -18.42 35.62 -13.64
CA ASP A 91 -18.58 36.65 -14.68
C ASP A 91 -18.74 35.97 -16.04
N LEU A 92 -19.92 36.13 -16.64
CA LEU A 92 -20.26 35.56 -17.93
C LEU A 92 -19.73 36.36 -19.13
N ASN A 93 -18.96 37.44 -18.90
CA ASN A 93 -18.26 38.13 -19.98
C ASN A 93 -17.28 37.18 -20.68
N GLY A 94 -17.46 37.01 -22.00
CA GLY A 94 -16.66 36.08 -22.80
C GLY A 94 -17.30 34.71 -22.99
N TYR A 95 -18.44 34.44 -22.35
CA TYR A 95 -19.26 33.27 -22.63
C TYR A 95 -20.26 33.56 -23.74
N SER A 96 -20.68 32.52 -24.47
CA SER A 96 -21.76 32.61 -25.45
C SER A 96 -22.54 31.31 -25.57
N VAL A 97 -23.81 31.42 -25.93
CA VAL A 97 -24.65 30.30 -26.36
C VAL A 97 -24.82 30.36 -27.88
N VAL A 98 -24.52 29.26 -28.56
CA VAL A 98 -24.57 29.15 -30.02
C VAL A 98 -25.60 28.10 -30.40
N LEU A 99 -26.56 28.48 -31.23
CA LEU A 99 -27.60 27.58 -31.73
C LEU A 99 -27.22 27.01 -33.10
N TYR A 100 -27.43 25.72 -33.27
CA TYR A 100 -27.08 24.93 -34.44
C TYR A 100 -28.29 24.22 -35.02
N THR A 101 -28.37 24.19 -36.35
CA THR A 101 -29.31 23.30 -37.03
C THR A 101 -28.64 21.96 -37.30
N GLY A 102 -29.27 20.83 -36.95
CA GLY A 102 -28.72 19.52 -37.28
C GLY A 102 -29.00 19.09 -38.72
N SER A 103 -29.83 19.82 -39.46
CA SER A 103 -30.07 19.58 -40.90
C SER A 103 -28.80 19.66 -41.75
N ASN A 104 -27.85 20.53 -41.38
CA ASN A 104 -26.56 20.70 -42.06
C ASN A 104 -25.39 20.99 -41.10
N GLY A 105 -25.62 20.93 -39.79
CA GLY A 105 -24.62 21.18 -38.75
C GLY A 105 -24.14 22.62 -38.63
N THR A 106 -24.85 23.61 -39.19
CA THR A 106 -24.40 25.02 -39.17
C THR A 106 -25.05 25.85 -38.07
N THR A 107 -24.34 26.86 -37.59
CA THR A 107 -24.85 27.87 -36.65
C THR A 107 -25.91 28.74 -37.32
N TYR A 108 -27.02 29.02 -36.63
CA TYR A 108 -28.01 30.00 -37.07
C TYR A 108 -28.19 31.19 -36.12
N ASN A 109 -27.72 31.09 -34.87
CA ASN A 109 -27.73 32.20 -33.93
C ASN A 109 -26.61 32.11 -32.88
N THR A 110 -26.27 33.25 -32.28
CA THR A 110 -25.30 33.34 -31.18
C THR A 110 -25.70 34.44 -30.22
N PHE A 111 -25.75 34.09 -28.94
CA PHE A 111 -26.04 34.99 -27.83
C PHE A 111 -24.77 35.14 -26.99
N ASN A 112 -24.19 36.34 -26.99
CA ASN A 112 -23.12 36.66 -26.05
C ASN A 112 -23.71 36.87 -24.66
N LEU A 113 -23.13 36.22 -23.67
CA LEU A 113 -23.54 36.36 -22.28
C LEU A 113 -22.80 37.53 -21.63
N GLY A 114 -23.25 37.91 -20.45
CA GLY A 114 -22.59 38.93 -19.65
C GLY A 114 -23.31 39.14 -18.32
N GLY A 115 -22.65 39.90 -17.44
CA GLY A 115 -23.09 40.03 -16.06
C GLY A 115 -22.56 38.89 -15.20
N VAL A 116 -23.04 38.83 -13.96
CA VAL A 116 -22.55 37.89 -12.95
C VAL A 116 -23.70 37.01 -12.49
N LEU A 117 -23.47 35.70 -12.37
CA LEU A 117 -24.45 34.78 -11.81
C LEU A 117 -24.75 35.16 -10.34
N ASN A 118 -26.02 35.37 -10.03
CA ASN A 118 -26.47 35.66 -8.67
C ASN A 118 -26.60 34.36 -7.86
N ASP A 119 -26.35 34.41 -6.56
CA ASP A 119 -26.57 33.26 -5.69
C ASP A 119 -28.07 32.99 -5.49
N LEU A 120 -28.50 31.81 -5.92
CA LEU A 120 -29.85 31.26 -5.78
C LEU A 120 -29.90 30.11 -4.76
N GLY A 121 -28.75 29.69 -4.22
CA GLY A 121 -28.60 28.63 -3.23
C GLY A 121 -27.25 27.91 -3.33
N ALA A 122 -26.65 27.62 -2.17
CA ALA A 122 -25.40 26.85 -2.00
C ALA A 122 -24.25 27.28 -2.94
N GLY A 123 -24.15 28.57 -3.23
CA GLY A 123 -23.07 29.12 -4.05
C GLY A 123 -23.29 28.98 -5.56
N PHE A 124 -24.51 28.73 -6.05
CA PHE A 124 -24.83 28.62 -7.48
C PHE A 124 -25.93 29.59 -7.93
N GLY A 125 -25.90 29.94 -9.21
CA GLY A 125 -26.83 30.86 -9.87
C GLY A 125 -27.30 30.40 -11.24
N ALA A 126 -28.24 31.15 -11.83
CA ALA A 126 -28.80 30.89 -13.15
C ALA A 126 -28.86 32.17 -14.02
N TYR A 127 -28.76 31.99 -15.34
CA TYR A 127 -28.85 33.03 -16.35
C TYR A 127 -29.72 32.59 -17.51
N VAL A 128 -30.76 33.38 -17.83
CA VAL A 128 -31.74 33.02 -18.86
C VAL A 128 -31.54 33.82 -20.13
N ILE A 129 -31.56 33.11 -21.26
CA ILE A 129 -31.58 33.67 -22.61
C ILE A 129 -32.96 33.39 -23.19
N THR A 130 -33.79 34.42 -23.30
CA THR A 130 -35.12 34.30 -23.94
C THR A 130 -35.04 34.61 -25.41
N THR A 131 -35.81 33.89 -26.24
CA THR A 131 -35.92 34.16 -27.67
C THR A 131 -37.34 34.60 -28.04
N PRO A 132 -37.51 35.37 -29.13
CA PRO A 132 -38.84 35.54 -29.74
C PRO A 132 -39.37 34.19 -30.19
N SER A 133 -40.68 34.07 -30.37
CA SER A 133 -41.30 32.84 -30.88
C SER A 133 -40.69 32.34 -32.19
N ASN A 134 -40.47 31.03 -32.28
CA ASN A 134 -39.72 30.32 -33.33
C ASN A 134 -38.25 30.78 -33.40
N GLY A 135 -37.68 31.14 -32.24
CA GLY A 135 -36.30 31.59 -32.09
C GLY A 135 -35.32 30.44 -31.91
N ILE A 136 -35.79 29.29 -31.43
CA ILE A 136 -35.05 28.03 -31.34
C ILE A 136 -35.68 27.07 -32.36
N GLN A 137 -34.86 26.27 -33.06
CA GLN A 137 -35.38 25.33 -34.05
C GLN A 137 -35.77 24.01 -33.36
N ASN A 138 -36.88 23.42 -33.80
CA ASN A 138 -37.47 22.18 -33.29
C ASN A 138 -37.36 21.03 -34.32
N GLY A 139 -36.29 21.00 -35.11
CA GLY A 139 -36.01 19.95 -36.09
C GLY A 139 -35.22 18.78 -35.48
N PRO A 140 -35.49 17.52 -35.84
CA PRO A 140 -34.74 16.38 -35.34
C PRO A 140 -33.49 16.06 -36.21
N PRO A 141 -32.26 16.12 -35.67
CA PRO A 141 -31.86 16.82 -34.45
C PRO A 141 -31.53 18.30 -34.71
N ASP A 142 -31.57 19.11 -33.66
CA ASP A 142 -31.02 20.47 -33.58
C ASP A 142 -30.29 20.60 -32.24
N GLY A 143 -29.49 21.65 -32.04
CA GLY A 143 -28.60 21.69 -30.88
C GLY A 143 -28.16 23.07 -30.40
N VAL A 144 -27.64 23.07 -29.19
CA VAL A 144 -27.19 24.25 -28.44
C VAL A 144 -25.80 23.98 -27.86
N ALA A 145 -24.88 24.92 -28.06
CA ALA A 145 -23.54 24.86 -27.48
C ALA A 145 -23.32 26.02 -26.52
N LEU A 146 -22.76 25.72 -25.34
CA LEU A 146 -22.23 26.71 -24.41
C LEU A 146 -20.72 26.82 -24.61
N ILE A 147 -20.26 28.03 -24.85
CA ILE A 147 -18.88 28.36 -25.16
C ILE A 147 -18.34 29.26 -24.06
N GLY A 148 -17.24 28.85 -23.43
CA GLY A 148 -16.51 29.66 -22.46
C GLY A 148 -15.23 30.26 -23.04
N PRO A 149 -14.47 31.01 -22.24
CA PRO A 149 -13.19 31.62 -22.66
C PRO A 149 -12.15 30.60 -23.16
N GLY A 150 -12.21 29.36 -22.65
CA GLY A 150 -11.32 28.26 -23.03
C GLY A 150 -11.76 27.43 -24.22
N GLY A 151 -13.00 27.61 -24.73
CA GLY A 151 -13.54 26.80 -25.83
C GLY A 151 -14.96 26.30 -25.55
N VAL A 152 -15.34 25.19 -26.20
CA VAL A 152 -16.66 24.57 -26.01
C VAL A 152 -16.72 23.90 -24.64
N ILE A 153 -17.70 24.29 -23.81
CA ILE A 153 -17.98 23.67 -22.52
C ILE A 153 -18.95 22.50 -22.71
N GLU A 154 -20.10 22.77 -23.34
CA GLU A 154 -21.09 21.75 -23.68
C GLU A 154 -21.57 21.94 -25.12
N PHE A 155 -21.81 20.84 -25.82
CA PHE A 155 -22.55 20.82 -27.08
C PHE A 155 -23.63 19.75 -27.01
N LEU A 156 -24.86 20.20 -26.77
CA LEU A 156 -26.01 19.34 -26.56
C LEU A 156 -26.95 19.40 -27.77
N SER A 157 -27.68 18.32 -27.99
CA SER A 157 -28.75 18.25 -28.99
C SER A 157 -29.97 17.54 -28.43
N TYR A 158 -31.09 17.71 -29.11
CA TYR A 158 -32.35 17.02 -28.80
C TYR A 158 -32.84 16.27 -30.04
N GLU A 159 -33.56 15.18 -29.81
CA GLU A 159 -34.10 14.29 -30.84
C GLU A 159 -33.02 13.61 -31.72
N GLY A 160 -31.83 13.39 -31.15
CA GLY A 160 -30.69 12.75 -31.80
C GLY A 160 -29.42 13.60 -31.76
N SER A 161 -28.33 13.08 -32.32
CA SER A 161 -27.02 13.76 -32.37
C SER A 161 -26.57 14.10 -33.79
N PHE A 162 -25.73 15.14 -33.91
CA PHE A 162 -25.13 15.55 -35.17
C PHE A 162 -23.76 16.20 -34.95
N THR A 163 -22.95 16.28 -36.00
CA THR A 163 -21.64 16.95 -35.96
C THR A 163 -21.76 18.37 -36.49
N ALA A 164 -21.27 19.35 -35.73
CA ALA A 164 -21.22 20.72 -36.17
C ALA A 164 -20.22 20.90 -37.32
N VAL A 165 -20.61 21.64 -38.34
CA VAL A 165 -19.84 21.90 -39.57
C VAL A 165 -19.10 23.24 -39.50
N ASN A 166 -19.63 24.21 -38.75
CA ASN A 166 -19.00 25.53 -38.55
C ASN A 166 -19.15 25.98 -37.08
N GLY A 167 -18.82 27.24 -36.79
CA GLY A 167 -18.94 27.82 -35.46
C GLY A 167 -17.89 27.30 -34.47
N PRO A 168 -17.98 27.71 -33.18
CA PRO A 168 -17.03 27.29 -32.14
C PRO A 168 -17.00 25.78 -31.88
N ALA A 169 -18.07 25.05 -32.21
CA ALA A 169 -18.14 23.60 -32.05
C ALA A 169 -17.79 22.82 -33.33
N ALA A 170 -17.24 23.47 -34.37
CA ALA A 170 -16.93 22.81 -35.64
C ALA A 170 -16.09 21.53 -35.46
N GLY A 171 -16.60 20.41 -35.98
CA GLY A 171 -15.97 19.09 -35.87
C GLY A 171 -16.35 18.31 -34.60
N ILE A 172 -17.07 18.91 -33.65
CA ILE A 172 -17.57 18.24 -32.45
C ILE A 172 -18.95 17.65 -32.75
N THR A 173 -19.17 16.41 -32.30
CA THR A 173 -20.49 15.76 -32.33
C THR A 173 -21.23 16.10 -31.05
N SER A 174 -22.48 16.54 -31.17
CA SER A 174 -23.34 16.87 -30.03
C SER A 174 -23.70 15.63 -29.20
N THR A 175 -23.97 15.84 -27.92
CA THR A 175 -24.55 14.84 -27.02
C THR A 175 -26.07 15.00 -27.02
N ASP A 176 -26.79 13.95 -27.42
CA ASP A 176 -28.25 13.93 -27.33
C ASP A 176 -28.69 13.87 -25.86
N ILE A 177 -29.56 14.80 -25.45
CA ILE A 177 -30.03 14.91 -24.06
C ILE A 177 -31.03 13.80 -23.69
N GLY A 178 -31.57 13.08 -24.67
CA GLY A 178 -32.42 11.90 -24.46
C GLY A 178 -33.87 12.19 -24.03
N VAL A 179 -34.22 13.47 -23.90
CA VAL A 179 -35.59 13.98 -23.69
C VAL A 179 -35.91 15.00 -24.78
N SER A 180 -37.20 15.19 -25.08
CA SER A 180 -37.63 16.06 -26.17
C SER A 180 -38.96 16.73 -25.86
N GLU A 181 -39.17 17.89 -26.47
CA GLU A 181 -40.47 18.52 -26.57
C GLU A 181 -41.17 18.12 -27.87
N SER A 182 -42.45 18.47 -27.99
CA SER A 182 -43.22 18.25 -29.20
C SER A 182 -44.23 19.38 -29.35
N SER A 183 -44.86 19.47 -30.53
CA SER A 183 -45.99 20.37 -30.78
C SER A 183 -47.23 20.12 -29.89
N SER A 184 -47.15 19.16 -28.96
CA SER A 184 -48.16 18.87 -27.94
C SER A 184 -47.72 19.17 -26.51
N THR A 185 -46.48 19.58 -26.29
CA THR A 185 -45.96 20.02 -24.99
C THR A 185 -46.75 21.23 -24.49
N PRO A 186 -47.34 21.20 -23.28
CA PRO A 186 -48.03 22.35 -22.70
C PRO A 186 -47.16 23.60 -22.63
N ILE A 187 -47.77 24.78 -22.80
CA ILE A 187 -47.10 26.06 -22.54
C ILE A 187 -46.72 26.13 -21.06
N GLY A 188 -45.46 26.50 -20.77
CA GLY A 188 -44.91 26.57 -19.42
C GLY A 188 -44.24 25.29 -18.94
N GLU A 189 -43.96 24.35 -19.85
CA GLU A 189 -43.12 23.18 -19.58
C GLU A 189 -41.86 23.23 -20.44
N SER A 190 -40.75 22.72 -19.90
CA SER A 190 -39.40 22.75 -20.47
C SER A 190 -38.66 21.42 -20.24
N LEU A 191 -37.53 21.24 -20.91
CA LEU A 191 -36.55 20.20 -20.59
C LEU A 191 -35.55 20.76 -19.59
N GLN A 192 -35.29 20.04 -18.50
CA GLN A 192 -34.52 20.56 -17.37
C GLN A 192 -33.66 19.48 -16.71
N ARG A 193 -32.55 19.88 -16.07
CA ARG A 193 -31.66 19.00 -15.30
C ARG A 193 -32.14 18.80 -13.86
N THR A 194 -32.08 17.57 -13.34
CA THR A 194 -32.43 17.21 -11.95
C THR A 194 -31.37 16.29 -11.33
N GLY A 195 -31.34 16.17 -9.99
CA GLY A 195 -30.34 15.38 -9.26
C GLY A 195 -29.53 16.21 -8.26
N THR A 196 -28.44 15.63 -7.75
CA THR A 196 -27.54 16.28 -6.77
C THR A 196 -26.12 16.32 -7.30
N GLY A 197 -25.43 17.46 -7.21
CA GLY A 197 -24.05 17.59 -7.64
C GLY A 197 -23.54 19.02 -7.68
N VAL A 198 -22.35 19.20 -8.26
CA VAL A 198 -21.63 20.48 -8.34
C VAL A 198 -21.29 20.91 -9.76
N MET A 199 -21.45 20.03 -10.75
CA MET A 199 -21.22 20.33 -12.17
C MET A 199 -22.30 19.72 -13.08
N GLY A 200 -22.39 20.21 -14.32
CA GLY A 200 -23.44 19.84 -15.27
C GLY A 200 -23.60 18.34 -15.51
N SER A 201 -22.50 17.58 -15.52
CA SER A 201 -22.50 16.12 -15.71
C SER A 201 -23.05 15.31 -14.54
N ASP A 202 -23.18 15.90 -13.36
CA ASP A 202 -23.74 15.21 -12.18
C ASP A 202 -25.27 15.10 -12.25
N PHE A 203 -25.88 15.96 -13.08
CA PHE A 203 -27.33 16.02 -13.23
C PHE A 203 -27.82 15.23 -14.44
N THR A 204 -29.07 14.79 -14.38
CA THR A 204 -29.74 14.07 -15.47
C THR A 204 -30.82 14.93 -16.09
N TRP A 205 -30.93 14.89 -17.43
CA TRP A 205 -32.01 15.55 -18.16
C TRP A 205 -33.35 14.85 -17.94
N VAL A 206 -34.39 15.64 -17.63
CA VAL A 206 -35.78 15.21 -17.47
C VAL A 206 -36.71 16.19 -18.17
N GLY A 207 -37.98 15.81 -18.32
CA GLY A 207 -39.03 16.66 -18.85
C GLY A 207 -39.71 16.10 -20.11
N PRO A 208 -40.69 16.83 -20.68
CA PRO A 208 -41.11 18.17 -20.26
C PRO A 208 -41.67 18.25 -18.84
N ALA A 209 -41.35 19.31 -18.11
CA ALA A 209 -41.79 19.58 -16.73
C ALA A 209 -41.94 21.09 -16.50
N PRO A 210 -42.68 21.57 -15.47
CA PRO A 210 -42.90 23.00 -15.27
C PRO A 210 -41.60 23.82 -15.31
N GLU A 211 -41.58 24.85 -16.16
CA GLU A 211 -40.38 25.64 -16.43
C GLU A 211 -39.94 26.47 -15.20
N SER A 212 -38.64 26.72 -15.08
CA SER A 212 -38.03 27.45 -13.95
C SER A 212 -37.08 28.60 -14.34
N PRO A 213 -37.36 29.40 -15.40
CA PRO A 213 -36.40 30.39 -15.89
C PRO A 213 -35.99 31.40 -14.81
N GLY A 214 -34.69 31.44 -14.53
CA GLY A 214 -34.02 32.33 -13.58
C GLY A 214 -33.96 31.76 -12.17
N SER A 215 -34.31 30.48 -12.00
CA SER A 215 -34.31 29.72 -10.75
C SER A 215 -33.64 28.37 -10.98
N LEU A 216 -33.15 27.71 -9.93
CA LEU A 216 -32.71 26.33 -10.05
C LEU A 216 -33.91 25.40 -10.32
N ASN A 217 -33.66 24.33 -11.08
CA ASN A 217 -34.69 23.40 -11.54
C ASN A 217 -35.34 22.65 -10.38
N ALA A 218 -36.58 22.21 -10.59
CA ALA A 218 -37.28 21.40 -9.58
C ALA A 218 -36.57 20.05 -9.38
N GLY A 219 -36.21 19.75 -8.12
CA GLY A 219 -35.49 18.51 -7.77
C GLY A 219 -33.98 18.56 -8.04
N GLN A 220 -33.44 19.70 -8.48
CA GLN A 220 -32.01 19.94 -8.53
C GLN A 220 -31.51 20.40 -7.15
N THR A 221 -30.51 19.71 -6.62
CA THR A 221 -29.80 20.08 -5.39
C THR A 221 -28.34 20.33 -5.74
N VAL A 222 -27.94 21.59 -5.68
CA VAL A 222 -26.53 21.98 -5.83
C VAL A 222 -25.84 21.88 -4.48
N GLU A 223 -24.65 21.27 -4.43
CA GLU A 223 -23.83 21.18 -3.23
C GLU A 223 -22.63 22.13 -3.33
N GLU A 224 -22.12 22.61 -2.18
CA GLU A 224 -20.87 23.36 -2.17
C GLU A 224 -19.73 22.43 -2.60
N PRO A 225 -18.80 22.86 -3.47
CA PRO A 225 -17.66 22.03 -3.84
C PRO A 225 -16.83 21.68 -2.60
N VAL A 226 -16.63 20.38 -2.35
CA VAL A 226 -15.74 19.93 -1.27
C VAL A 226 -14.29 20.23 -1.67
N THR A 227 -13.59 20.98 -0.82
CA THR A 227 -12.15 21.22 -0.95
C THR A 227 -11.40 19.91 -0.72
N PRO A 228 -10.46 19.49 -1.59
CA PRO A 228 -9.59 18.35 -1.28
C PRO A 228 -8.78 18.71 -0.04
N ALA A 229 -8.95 17.98 1.05
CA ALA A 229 -8.08 18.10 2.23
C ALA A 229 -6.73 17.42 1.95
N ALA A 230 -5.69 17.80 2.71
CA ALA A 230 -4.44 17.05 2.75
C ALA A 230 -4.73 15.56 3.00
N THR A 231 -4.09 14.70 2.22
CA THR A 231 -4.28 13.26 2.29
C THR A 231 -3.34 12.66 3.32
N VAL A 232 -3.84 11.78 4.19
CA VAL A 232 -3.05 11.11 5.23
C VAL A 232 -2.95 9.62 4.91
N THR A 233 -1.72 9.11 4.89
CA THR A 233 -1.40 7.69 4.71
C THR A 233 -0.52 7.19 5.85
N TYR A 234 -0.39 5.87 6.01
CA TYR A 234 0.54 5.27 6.97
C TYR A 234 1.24 4.04 6.41
N ASP A 235 2.40 3.73 6.97
CA ASP A 235 3.18 2.51 6.72
C ASP A 235 3.67 1.93 8.06
N ASP A 236 3.63 0.61 8.20
CA ASP A 236 3.92 -0.09 9.46
C ASP A 236 5.15 -1.00 9.31
N GLU A 237 6.15 -0.78 10.16
CA GLU A 237 7.27 -1.69 10.35
C GLU A 237 7.10 -2.48 11.65
N VAL A 238 7.05 -3.81 11.57
CA VAL A 238 6.85 -4.69 12.74
C VAL A 238 8.16 -5.34 13.15
N THR A 239 8.58 -5.09 14.38
CA THR A 239 9.76 -5.73 14.98
C THR A 239 9.35 -6.64 16.15
N PRO A 240 9.88 -7.87 16.25
CA PRO A 240 9.63 -8.73 17.40
C PRO A 240 10.15 -8.11 18.71
N GLY A 241 9.37 -8.26 19.78
CA GLY A 241 9.75 -7.89 21.14
C GLY A 241 10.63 -8.92 21.83
N ASN A 242 10.81 -8.77 23.14
CA ASN A 242 11.69 -9.66 23.91
C ASN A 242 11.02 -10.99 24.29
N CYS A 243 9.69 -11.01 24.35
CA CYS A 243 8.91 -12.21 24.63
C CYS A 243 8.03 -12.60 23.44
N PRO A 244 7.70 -13.88 23.29
CA PRO A 244 6.66 -14.33 22.35
C PRO A 244 5.34 -13.58 22.58
N GLY A 245 4.70 -13.13 21.49
CA GLY A 245 3.49 -12.29 21.56
C GLY A 245 3.76 -10.80 21.81
N GLU A 246 5.03 -10.41 22.05
CA GLU A 246 5.42 -9.00 22.10
C GLU A 246 5.94 -8.52 20.74
N TYR A 247 5.53 -7.32 20.34
CA TYR A 247 5.99 -6.66 19.12
C TYR A 247 6.12 -5.15 19.36
N ILE A 248 7.02 -4.52 18.63
CA ILE A 248 7.06 -3.06 18.48
C ILE A 248 6.73 -2.75 17.02
N ILE A 249 5.60 -2.09 16.81
CA ILE A 249 5.18 -1.59 15.50
C ILE A 249 5.55 -0.12 15.45
N THR A 250 6.40 0.23 14.48
CA THR A 250 6.77 1.61 14.17
C THR A 250 5.88 2.07 13.02
N ARG A 251 4.87 2.89 13.30
CA ARG A 251 3.95 3.43 12.30
C ARG A 251 4.41 4.80 11.85
N THR A 252 4.68 4.96 10.56
CA THR A 252 5.01 6.25 9.95
C THR A 252 3.77 6.83 9.30
N TRP A 253 3.25 7.92 9.85
CA TRP A 253 2.17 8.71 9.25
C TRP A 253 2.75 9.71 8.26
N THR A 254 2.14 9.88 7.10
CA THR A 254 2.53 10.88 6.10
C THR A 254 1.31 11.66 5.66
N ALA A 255 1.39 12.99 5.72
CA ALA A 255 0.41 13.89 5.15
C ALA A 255 0.98 14.55 3.89
N VAL A 256 0.22 14.55 2.80
CA VAL A 256 0.59 15.20 1.54
C VAL A 256 -0.53 16.15 1.12
N ASP A 257 -0.18 17.40 0.86
CA ASP A 257 -1.10 18.38 0.28
C ASP A 257 -1.26 18.17 -1.25
N CYS A 258 -1.98 19.07 -1.91
CA CYS A 258 -2.21 19.02 -3.36
C CYS A 258 -1.14 19.71 -4.21
N TYR A 259 -0.15 20.32 -3.57
CA TYR A 259 1.05 20.88 -4.19
C TYR A 259 2.27 19.96 -4.01
N ASP A 260 2.04 18.72 -3.55
CA ASP A 260 3.03 17.70 -3.24
C ASP A 260 3.99 18.08 -2.09
N ASN A 261 3.62 19.02 -1.22
CA ASN A 261 4.34 19.26 0.02
C ASN A 261 3.92 18.19 1.04
N ASP A 262 4.91 17.57 1.69
CA ASP A 262 4.69 16.45 2.60
C ASP A 262 5.31 16.69 3.99
N VAL A 263 4.72 16.03 4.99
CA VAL A 263 5.28 15.89 6.34
C VAL A 263 5.02 14.48 6.85
N SER A 264 5.96 13.94 7.60
CA SER A 264 5.81 12.63 8.25
C SER A 264 6.16 12.71 9.73
N ASP A 265 5.52 11.86 10.53
CA ASP A 265 5.84 11.65 11.94
C ASP A 265 5.55 10.19 12.36
N VAL A 266 6.15 9.75 13.47
CA VAL A 266 6.18 8.35 13.87
C VAL A 266 5.42 8.11 15.17
N GLN A 267 4.55 7.11 15.15
CA GLN A 267 3.87 6.55 16.33
C GLN A 267 4.46 5.17 16.66
N THR A 268 4.79 4.94 17.93
CA THR A 268 5.22 3.62 18.42
C THR A 268 4.05 2.88 19.06
N ILE A 269 3.74 1.69 18.55
CA ILE A 269 2.71 0.80 19.10
C ILE A 269 3.40 -0.42 19.72
N THR A 270 3.26 -0.58 21.03
CA THR A 270 3.78 -1.74 21.76
C THR A 270 2.70 -2.80 21.89
N VAL A 271 2.93 -4.00 21.37
CA VAL A 271 2.06 -5.16 21.55
C VAL A 271 2.63 -6.00 22.68
N LEU A 272 1.80 -6.39 23.67
CA LEU A 272 2.19 -7.24 24.79
C LEU A 272 1.22 -8.40 24.98
N ASP A 273 1.74 -9.54 25.46
CA ASP A 273 0.90 -10.58 26.06
C ASP A 273 0.72 -10.31 27.56
N ASN A 274 -0.53 -10.42 28.04
CA ASN A 274 -0.88 -10.24 29.43
C ASN A 274 -1.63 -11.43 30.03
N LEU A 275 -1.79 -12.52 29.27
CA LEU A 275 -2.43 -13.73 29.73
C LEU A 275 -1.43 -14.55 30.56
N ALA A 276 -1.96 -15.25 31.57
CA ALA A 276 -1.14 -16.02 32.49
C ALA A 276 -0.99 -17.46 31.97
N PRO A 277 0.18 -18.09 32.17
CA PRO A 277 0.41 -19.46 31.73
C PRO A 277 -0.44 -20.47 32.49
N VAL A 278 -0.75 -21.57 31.83
CA VAL A 278 -1.49 -22.70 32.40
C VAL A 278 -0.52 -23.77 32.89
N LEU A 279 -0.57 -24.09 34.19
CA LEU A 279 0.23 -25.13 34.82
C LEU A 279 -0.49 -26.49 34.80
N ASN A 280 0.19 -27.51 34.26
CA ASN A 280 -0.27 -28.90 34.24
C ASN A 280 0.62 -29.75 35.15
N VAL A 281 0.05 -30.27 36.25
CA VAL A 281 0.78 -31.07 37.24
C VAL A 281 0.55 -32.58 37.06
N PRO A 282 1.55 -33.44 37.33
CA PRO A 282 1.41 -34.89 37.28
C PRO A 282 0.36 -35.40 38.27
N ALA A 283 -0.26 -36.53 37.95
CA ALA A 283 -1.16 -37.23 38.87
C ALA A 283 -0.37 -37.84 40.04
N ASN A 284 -1.02 -37.98 41.19
CA ASN A 284 -0.43 -38.62 42.36
C ASN A 284 -0.06 -40.08 42.07
N ILE A 285 1.12 -40.51 42.52
CA ILE A 285 1.59 -41.89 42.41
C ILE A 285 2.10 -42.44 43.74
N THR A 286 2.29 -43.75 43.80
CA THR A 286 2.96 -44.43 44.90
C THR A 286 4.24 -45.08 44.37
N ILE A 287 5.38 -44.76 44.98
CA ILE A 287 6.67 -45.36 44.70
C ILE A 287 7.06 -46.32 45.84
N TYR A 288 7.90 -47.30 45.54
CA TYR A 288 8.36 -48.31 46.50
C TYR A 288 9.89 -48.33 46.53
N THR A 289 10.47 -48.67 47.68
CA THR A 289 11.91 -48.90 47.80
C THR A 289 12.34 -50.19 47.11
N ASP A 290 13.57 -50.22 46.60
CA ASP A 290 14.21 -51.41 46.04
C ASP A 290 14.72 -52.39 47.14
N GLU A 291 15.43 -53.44 46.72
CA GLU A 291 15.99 -54.47 47.60
C GLU A 291 17.07 -53.92 48.56
N GLU A 292 17.66 -52.77 48.23
CA GLU A 292 18.63 -52.02 49.01
C GLU A 292 18.00 -50.92 49.90
N CYS A 293 16.67 -50.84 49.95
CA CYS A 293 15.89 -49.82 50.66
C CYS A 293 16.06 -48.38 50.13
N ILE A 294 16.36 -48.22 48.85
CA ILE A 294 16.51 -46.92 48.16
C ILE A 294 15.25 -46.67 47.31
N TYR A 295 14.80 -45.40 47.25
CA TYR A 295 13.72 -44.98 46.37
C TYR A 295 14.11 -43.70 45.61
N ASP A 296 13.55 -43.51 44.43
CA ASP A 296 13.69 -42.27 43.66
C ASP A 296 12.35 -41.53 43.61
N ALA A 297 12.32 -40.35 44.25
CA ALA A 297 11.18 -39.46 44.25
C ALA A 297 11.36 -38.29 43.27
N SER A 298 12.41 -38.26 42.46
CA SER A 298 12.67 -37.18 41.51
C SER A 298 11.50 -36.98 40.54
N PRO A 299 11.30 -35.77 40.00
CA PRO A 299 10.41 -35.53 38.87
C PRO A 299 10.59 -36.51 37.70
N GLU A 300 11.82 -36.94 37.42
CA GLU A 300 12.10 -37.91 36.35
C GLU A 300 11.42 -39.26 36.63
N ALA A 301 11.42 -39.69 37.90
CA ALA A 301 10.78 -40.93 38.33
C ALA A 301 9.27 -40.80 38.63
N THR A 302 8.81 -39.59 38.98
CA THR A 302 7.45 -39.36 39.52
C THR A 302 6.53 -38.53 38.63
N GLY A 303 7.04 -38.07 37.49
CA GLY A 303 6.37 -37.17 36.57
C GLY A 303 6.82 -35.72 36.76
N GLN A 304 6.89 -34.99 35.65
CA GLN A 304 7.29 -33.59 35.60
C GLN A 304 6.08 -32.71 35.27
N ALA A 305 5.87 -31.62 36.01
CA ALA A 305 4.87 -30.63 35.62
C ALA A 305 5.34 -29.84 34.40
N THR A 306 4.39 -29.43 33.58
CA THR A 306 4.62 -28.63 32.38
C THR A 306 3.74 -27.39 32.45
N ALA A 307 4.23 -26.26 31.98
CA ALA A 307 3.41 -25.08 31.78
C ALA A 307 3.28 -24.77 30.28
N SER A 308 2.12 -24.28 29.88
CA SER A 308 1.82 -23.88 28.50
C SER A 308 1.16 -22.51 28.54
N ASP A 309 1.58 -21.63 27.65
CA ASP A 309 1.01 -20.29 27.51
C ASP A 309 0.49 -20.10 26.07
N ASN A 310 -0.61 -19.39 25.89
CA ASN A 310 -1.27 -19.27 24.58
C ASN A 310 -0.39 -18.57 23.55
N CYS A 311 0.53 -17.68 23.95
CA CYS A 311 1.49 -17.04 23.05
C CYS A 311 2.92 -17.55 23.17
N SER A 312 3.13 -18.60 23.98
CA SER A 312 4.41 -19.32 24.02
C SER A 312 4.61 -20.33 22.89
N ASP A 313 3.55 -20.67 22.15
CA ASP A 313 3.57 -21.72 21.15
C ASP A 313 3.48 -21.13 19.74
N PHE A 314 4.51 -20.37 19.36
CA PHE A 314 4.94 -20.45 17.98
C PHE A 314 5.56 -21.82 17.82
N GLY A 315 4.91 -22.68 17.02
CA GLY A 315 5.47 -23.97 16.64
C GLY A 315 6.92 -23.76 16.25
N ASP A 316 7.80 -24.27 17.09
CA ASP A 316 9.24 -24.25 16.96
C ASP A 316 9.80 -23.31 15.87
N LEU A 317 9.89 -22.00 16.15
CA LEU A 317 10.80 -21.11 15.42
C LEU A 317 12.28 -21.47 15.70
N THR A 318 12.59 -22.66 16.24
CA THR A 318 13.93 -23.28 16.15
C THR A 318 14.11 -24.18 14.92
N THR A 319 13.21 -24.12 13.93
CA THR A 319 13.63 -24.48 12.56
C THR A 319 14.65 -23.46 12.08
N VAL A 320 15.90 -23.62 12.52
CA VAL A 320 17.06 -22.95 11.97
C VAL A 320 17.22 -23.49 10.56
N TYR A 321 16.88 -22.66 9.58
CA TYR A 321 17.12 -22.98 8.19
C TYR A 321 18.60 -22.91 7.89
N ALA A 322 19.01 -23.57 6.81
CA ALA A 322 20.33 -23.34 6.25
C ALA A 322 20.45 -21.90 5.71
N TRP A 323 21.66 -21.38 5.63
CA TRP A 323 21.99 -20.03 5.19
C TRP A 323 23.21 -20.03 4.25
N ILE A 324 23.37 -18.95 3.47
CA ILE A 324 24.53 -18.72 2.60
C ILE A 324 25.73 -18.36 3.48
N ASN A 325 26.76 -19.21 3.47
CA ASN A 325 27.86 -19.18 4.43
C ASN A 325 29.15 -18.57 3.88
N GLU A 326 29.46 -18.90 2.64
CA GLU A 326 30.70 -18.54 1.95
C GLU A 326 30.45 -18.56 0.45
N PHE A 327 31.09 -17.67 -0.31
CA PHE A 327 31.08 -17.76 -1.77
C PHE A 327 32.32 -17.11 -2.39
N HIS A 328 32.67 -17.61 -3.57
CA HIS A 328 33.76 -17.13 -4.42
C HIS A 328 33.20 -16.82 -5.82
N TYR A 329 33.38 -15.58 -6.29
CA TYR A 329 32.80 -15.09 -7.54
C TYR A 329 33.74 -14.23 -8.41
N ASP A 330 34.89 -13.78 -7.90
CA ASP A 330 35.84 -12.96 -8.69
C ASP A 330 37.30 -13.27 -8.30
N ASP A 331 38.23 -13.36 -9.26
CA ASP A 331 39.67 -13.53 -8.97
C ASP A 331 40.61 -12.87 -10.00
N GLU A 332 41.93 -12.86 -9.73
CA GLU A 332 42.97 -12.35 -10.68
C GLU A 332 43.00 -13.06 -12.05
N SER A 333 42.21 -14.12 -12.26
CA SER A 333 42.39 -15.08 -13.33
C SER A 333 41.14 -15.27 -14.21
N THR A 334 40.65 -16.50 -14.34
CA THR A 334 39.50 -16.88 -15.16
C THR A 334 38.30 -17.23 -14.28
N ASP A 335 38.21 -16.76 -13.04
CA ASP A 335 37.16 -17.13 -12.08
C ASP A 335 37.11 -18.66 -11.92
N GLU A 336 38.29 -19.28 -11.75
CA GLU A 336 38.40 -20.74 -11.62
C GLU A 336 38.10 -21.14 -10.17
N GLY A 337 37.07 -21.97 -10.00
CA GLY A 337 36.73 -22.52 -8.69
C GLY A 337 35.55 -21.85 -8.01
N GLU A 338 34.76 -21.03 -8.71
CA GLU A 338 33.53 -20.44 -8.19
C GLU A 338 32.64 -21.45 -7.45
N PHE A 339 32.13 -21.04 -6.29
CA PHE A 339 31.23 -21.84 -5.50
C PHE A 339 30.37 -20.98 -4.58
N ILE A 340 29.27 -21.57 -4.15
CA ILE A 340 28.47 -21.06 -3.03
C ILE A 340 28.34 -22.17 -1.99
N GLU A 341 28.64 -21.84 -0.76
CA GLU A 341 28.54 -22.73 0.38
C GLU A 341 27.32 -22.41 1.23
N ILE A 342 26.62 -23.47 1.62
CA ILE A 342 25.46 -23.41 2.50
C ILE A 342 25.83 -24.07 3.83
N ALA A 343 25.67 -23.34 4.92
CA ALA A 343 25.82 -23.87 6.28
C ALA A 343 24.48 -23.92 7.00
N GLY A 344 24.38 -24.76 8.02
CA GLY A 344 23.13 -24.96 8.74
C GLY A 344 23.22 -26.05 9.78
N PRO A 345 22.09 -26.38 10.45
CA PRO A 345 22.04 -27.47 11.40
C PRO A 345 22.39 -28.79 10.73
N ALA A 346 23.21 -29.59 11.39
CA ALA A 346 23.58 -30.92 10.93
C ALA A 346 22.32 -31.80 10.79
N GLY A 347 22.24 -32.56 9.70
CA GLY A 347 21.08 -33.37 9.37
C GLY A 347 20.02 -32.65 8.53
N THR A 348 20.19 -31.35 8.23
CA THR A 348 19.30 -30.63 7.32
C THR A 348 19.40 -31.19 5.91
N ASP A 349 18.30 -31.69 5.36
CA ASP A 349 18.16 -32.11 3.97
C ASP A 349 17.92 -30.89 3.08
N LEU A 350 18.82 -30.66 2.11
CA LEU A 350 18.78 -29.51 1.22
C LEU A 350 17.91 -29.71 -0.02
N SER A 351 17.25 -30.87 -0.19
CA SER A 351 16.48 -31.19 -1.40
C SER A 351 15.27 -30.29 -1.67
N THR A 352 14.80 -29.51 -0.69
CA THR A 352 13.75 -28.49 -0.87
C THR A 352 14.26 -27.06 -0.97
N TYR A 353 15.59 -26.88 -0.92
CA TYR A 353 16.24 -25.59 -1.06
C TYR A 353 16.64 -25.35 -2.51
N VAL A 354 16.53 -24.11 -2.96
CA VAL A 354 16.93 -23.64 -4.28
C VAL A 354 17.71 -22.35 -4.10
N LEU A 355 18.88 -22.26 -4.73
CA LEU A 355 19.66 -21.05 -4.80
C LEU A 355 19.39 -20.34 -6.13
N TYR A 356 19.15 -19.04 -6.09
CA TYR A 356 18.90 -18.20 -7.27
C TYR A 356 19.98 -17.14 -7.40
N LEU A 357 20.52 -16.96 -8.60
CA LEU A 357 21.47 -15.91 -8.93
C LEU A 357 20.77 -14.78 -9.70
N TYR A 358 21.00 -13.55 -9.27
CA TYR A 358 20.36 -12.35 -9.78
C TYR A 358 21.37 -11.42 -10.41
N ASN A 359 21.03 -10.91 -11.59
CA ASN A 359 21.71 -9.77 -12.17
C ASN A 359 21.05 -8.50 -11.61
N GLY A 360 21.79 -7.72 -10.84
CA GLY A 360 21.29 -6.49 -10.20
C GLY A 360 21.59 -5.22 -11.01
N SER A 361 22.21 -5.37 -12.19
CA SER A 361 22.48 -4.22 -13.06
C SER A 361 21.17 -3.56 -13.51
N PHE A 362 21.09 -2.24 -13.36
CA PHE A 362 19.94 -1.42 -13.80
C PHE A 362 19.53 -1.63 -15.26
N SER A 363 20.40 -2.20 -16.09
CA SER A 363 20.12 -2.49 -17.50
C SER A 363 19.47 -3.85 -17.75
N VAL A 364 19.60 -4.82 -16.82
CA VAL A 364 19.12 -6.21 -16.97
C VAL A 364 18.79 -6.81 -15.58
N LEU A 365 17.79 -6.26 -14.87
CA LEU A 365 17.31 -6.84 -13.61
C LEU A 365 16.58 -8.16 -13.87
N SER A 366 17.25 -9.29 -13.62
CA SER A 366 16.65 -10.63 -13.83
C SER A 366 17.40 -11.73 -13.09
N VAL A 367 16.69 -12.81 -12.74
CA VAL A 367 17.30 -14.11 -12.40
C VAL A 367 18.00 -14.67 -13.65
N TYR A 368 19.28 -15.02 -13.53
CA TYR A 368 20.05 -15.62 -14.63
C TYR A 368 20.39 -17.09 -14.43
N ASP A 369 20.36 -17.60 -13.19
CA ASP A 369 20.56 -19.01 -12.89
C ASP A 369 19.82 -19.44 -11.62
N ASP A 370 19.51 -20.73 -11.53
CA ASP A 370 18.95 -21.36 -10.36
C ASP A 370 19.49 -22.78 -10.16
N MET A 371 19.72 -23.16 -8.90
CA MET A 371 20.23 -24.48 -8.54
C MET A 371 19.38 -25.09 -7.42
N THR A 372 18.67 -26.17 -7.71
CA THR A 372 18.10 -27.02 -6.66
C THR A 372 19.23 -27.72 -5.92
N LEU A 373 19.30 -27.48 -4.61
CA LEU A 373 20.35 -28.03 -3.76
C LEU A 373 20.09 -29.51 -3.47
N ALA A 374 21.14 -30.21 -3.07
CA ALA A 374 21.06 -31.61 -2.70
C ALA A 374 22.10 -31.95 -1.63
N GLY A 375 21.80 -33.00 -0.86
CA GLY A 375 22.65 -33.46 0.22
C GLY A 375 22.06 -33.20 1.60
N VAL A 376 22.72 -33.74 2.62
CA VAL A 376 22.37 -33.57 4.02
C VAL A 376 23.56 -32.95 4.72
N ILE A 377 23.38 -31.79 5.35
CA ILE A 377 24.46 -31.05 6.01
C ILE A 377 25.13 -31.95 7.07
N PRO A 378 26.46 -32.14 7.02
CA PRO A 378 27.17 -32.96 8.00
C PRO A 378 27.25 -32.27 9.38
N ASP A 379 27.65 -33.01 10.42
CA ASP A 379 28.04 -32.41 11.70
C ASP A 379 29.56 -32.26 11.73
N GLU A 380 30.02 -31.02 11.63
CA GLU A 380 31.44 -30.64 11.71
C GLU A 380 31.79 -30.04 13.08
N GLY A 381 30.78 -29.74 13.91
CA GLY A 381 30.94 -29.23 15.26
C GLY A 381 29.70 -28.51 15.77
N ALA A 382 29.43 -28.65 17.08
CA ALA A 382 28.32 -27.97 17.76
C ALA A 382 26.92 -28.21 17.16
N GLY A 383 26.74 -29.26 16.33
CA GLY A 383 25.47 -29.55 15.66
C GLY A 383 25.27 -28.80 14.35
N PHE A 384 26.34 -28.27 13.75
CA PHE A 384 26.33 -27.55 12.47
C PHE A 384 27.38 -28.12 11.51
N GLY A 385 27.22 -27.82 10.22
CA GLY A 385 28.22 -28.09 9.18
C GLY A 385 27.91 -27.33 7.91
N ALA A 386 28.64 -27.61 6.83
CA ALA A 386 28.48 -26.92 5.57
C ALA A 386 28.56 -27.85 4.33
N ILE A 387 27.99 -27.41 3.21
CA ILE A 387 28.09 -28.06 1.90
C ILE A 387 28.35 -26.98 0.84
N ALA A 388 29.43 -27.16 0.06
CA ALA A 388 29.74 -26.30 -1.08
C ALA A 388 29.17 -26.83 -2.40
N PHE A 389 28.67 -25.89 -3.21
CA PHE A 389 28.12 -26.12 -4.55
C PHE A 389 28.97 -25.38 -5.57
N SER A 390 29.72 -26.12 -6.38
CA SER A 390 30.59 -25.54 -7.40
C SER A 390 29.81 -25.06 -8.62
N TYR A 391 30.20 -23.90 -9.12
CA TYR A 391 29.73 -23.33 -10.38
C TYR A 391 30.78 -23.56 -11.50
N PRO A 392 30.36 -23.61 -12.78
CA PRO A 392 31.29 -23.53 -13.88
C PRO A 392 32.09 -22.23 -13.82
N VAL A 393 33.28 -22.21 -14.41
CA VAL A 393 34.03 -20.97 -14.67
C VAL A 393 33.13 -19.88 -15.27
N ASN A 394 33.11 -18.68 -14.67
CA ASN A 394 32.23 -17.54 -15.06
C ASN A 394 30.73 -17.88 -14.91
N GLY A 395 30.37 -18.73 -13.95
CA GLY A 395 29.01 -19.14 -13.62
C GLY A 395 28.31 -18.17 -12.66
N ILE A 396 29.07 -17.48 -11.81
CA ILE A 396 28.61 -16.39 -10.94
C ILE A 396 29.10 -15.08 -11.55
N GLN A 397 28.20 -14.12 -11.72
CA GLN A 397 28.51 -12.82 -12.30
C GLN A 397 29.23 -11.92 -11.28
N ASN A 398 30.11 -11.04 -11.76
CA ASN A 398 30.84 -10.04 -10.96
C ASN A 398 30.39 -8.60 -11.34
N GLY A 399 29.10 -8.41 -11.61
CA GLY A 399 28.51 -7.12 -11.92
C GLY A 399 28.06 -6.35 -10.67
N ALA A 400 28.20 -5.02 -10.72
CA ALA A 400 27.74 -4.14 -9.65
C ALA A 400 26.32 -3.55 -9.93
N PRO A 401 25.32 -3.79 -9.08
CA PRO A 401 25.23 -4.87 -8.09
C PRO A 401 24.77 -6.18 -8.72
N ASP A 402 25.06 -7.30 -8.09
CA ASP A 402 24.50 -8.64 -8.39
C ASP A 402 24.14 -9.32 -7.06
N GLY A 403 23.37 -10.42 -7.10
CA GLY A 403 22.82 -10.99 -5.87
C GLY A 403 22.51 -12.48 -5.89
N LEU A 404 22.22 -12.99 -4.70
CA LEU A 404 21.99 -14.40 -4.38
C LEU A 404 20.73 -14.49 -3.51
N ALA A 405 19.80 -15.39 -3.83
CA ALA A 405 18.71 -15.73 -2.90
C ALA A 405 18.72 -17.22 -2.54
N LEU A 406 18.60 -17.52 -1.25
CA LEU A 406 18.35 -18.87 -0.76
C LEU A 406 16.85 -19.01 -0.49
N VAL A 407 16.22 -19.99 -1.14
CA VAL A 407 14.77 -20.20 -1.11
C VAL A 407 14.46 -21.61 -0.66
N LYS A 408 13.51 -21.80 0.27
CA LYS A 408 13.04 -23.12 0.69
C LYS A 408 11.53 -23.20 0.54
N ASP A 409 11.04 -24.22 -0.16
CA ASP A 409 9.59 -24.45 -0.34
C ASP A 409 8.83 -23.21 -0.87
N GLY A 410 9.51 -22.35 -1.65
CA GLY A 410 8.98 -21.10 -2.21
C GLY A 410 9.12 -19.86 -1.30
N GLN A 411 9.62 -20.02 -0.07
CA GLN A 411 9.92 -18.91 0.84
C GLN A 411 11.37 -18.43 0.66
N VAL A 412 11.57 -17.13 0.44
CA VAL A 412 12.91 -16.51 0.44
C VAL A 412 13.41 -16.45 1.89
N LEU A 413 14.53 -17.10 2.16
CA LEU A 413 15.18 -17.13 3.47
C LEU A 413 16.24 -16.04 3.60
N GLU A 414 17.03 -15.85 2.55
CA GLU A 414 18.01 -14.77 2.44
C GLU A 414 17.98 -14.21 1.03
N PHE A 415 18.09 -12.89 0.90
CA PHE A 415 18.34 -12.20 -0.37
C PHE A 415 19.48 -11.21 -0.17
N LEU A 416 20.65 -11.60 -0.64
CA LEU A 416 21.91 -10.90 -0.44
C LEU A 416 22.38 -10.31 -1.77
N SER A 417 23.10 -9.20 -1.71
CA SER A 417 23.81 -8.64 -2.85
C SER A 417 25.24 -8.30 -2.50
N TYR A 418 26.07 -8.15 -3.53
CA TYR A 418 27.42 -7.65 -3.44
C TYR A 418 27.58 -6.47 -4.38
N GLU A 419 28.50 -5.57 -4.03
CA GLU A 419 28.77 -4.32 -4.76
C GLU A 419 27.59 -3.33 -4.84
N GLY A 420 26.66 -3.42 -3.88
CA GLY A 420 25.50 -2.54 -3.75
C GLY A 420 24.19 -3.30 -3.55
N ASP A 421 23.14 -2.60 -3.17
CA ASP A 421 21.78 -3.13 -3.02
C ASP A 421 20.94 -2.89 -4.28
N PHE A 422 19.92 -3.73 -4.48
CA PHE A 422 18.93 -3.55 -5.53
C PHE A 422 17.60 -4.23 -5.20
N VAL A 423 16.53 -3.77 -5.85
CA VAL A 423 15.22 -4.43 -5.80
C VAL A 423 15.13 -5.46 -6.92
N ALA A 424 14.88 -6.72 -6.58
CA ALA A 424 14.70 -7.76 -7.60
C ALA A 424 13.44 -7.50 -8.45
N ALA A 425 13.56 -7.62 -9.77
CA ALA A 425 12.45 -7.40 -10.70
C ALA A 425 11.63 -8.66 -10.99
N ASP A 426 12.22 -9.85 -10.83
CA ASP A 426 11.61 -11.15 -11.07
C ASP A 426 12.11 -12.20 -10.06
N GLY A 427 11.79 -13.47 -10.30
CA GLY A 427 12.17 -14.58 -9.41
C GLY A 427 11.42 -14.61 -8.07
N PRO A 428 11.79 -15.52 -7.17
CA PRO A 428 11.16 -15.61 -5.84
C PRO A 428 11.32 -14.36 -4.96
N ALA A 429 12.36 -13.54 -5.20
CA ALA A 429 12.60 -12.32 -4.47
C ALA A 429 11.98 -11.07 -5.13
N ALA A 430 11.15 -11.21 -6.18
CA ALA A 430 10.58 -10.06 -6.89
C ALA A 430 9.91 -9.05 -5.95
N GLY A 431 10.35 -7.78 -6.03
CA GLY A 431 9.89 -6.68 -5.18
C GLY A 431 10.62 -6.55 -3.84
N MET A 432 11.50 -7.49 -3.48
CA MET A 432 12.33 -7.40 -2.27
C MET A 432 13.59 -6.59 -2.53
N MET A 433 14.02 -5.78 -1.55
CA MET A 433 15.33 -5.14 -1.53
C MET A 433 16.38 -6.15 -1.03
N SER A 434 17.50 -6.30 -1.74
CA SER A 434 18.61 -7.12 -1.29
C SER A 434 19.33 -6.49 -0.09
N THR A 435 20.00 -7.32 0.71
CA THR A 435 20.95 -6.85 1.72
C THR A 435 22.37 -6.88 1.14
N ASP A 436 22.98 -5.72 0.94
CA ASP A 436 24.39 -5.63 0.56
C ASP A 436 25.26 -6.19 1.69
N ILE A 437 26.10 -7.17 1.37
CA ILE A 437 26.99 -7.82 2.34
C ILE A 437 28.14 -6.91 2.77
N GLY A 438 28.40 -5.82 2.05
CA GLY A 438 29.36 -4.78 2.43
C GLY A 438 30.84 -5.17 2.35
N VAL A 439 31.13 -6.33 1.76
CA VAL A 439 32.49 -6.80 1.45
C VAL A 439 32.56 -7.16 -0.03
N LEU A 440 33.77 -7.07 -0.58
CA LEU A 440 34.05 -7.24 -2.00
C LEU A 440 35.13 -8.30 -2.17
N GLU A 441 34.93 -9.18 -3.14
CA GLU A 441 36.00 -9.92 -3.79
C GLU A 441 36.28 -9.22 -5.11
N GLY A 442 37.50 -8.73 -5.29
CA GLY A 442 37.88 -8.00 -6.49
C GLY A 442 38.82 -8.81 -7.35
N GLY A 443 38.81 -8.56 -8.67
CA GLY A 443 39.68 -9.21 -9.65
C GLY A 443 41.20 -8.96 -9.50
N SER A 444 41.66 -8.49 -8.34
CA SER A 444 43.06 -8.50 -7.91
C SER A 444 43.32 -9.46 -6.73
N ASP A 445 42.34 -10.24 -6.32
CA ASP A 445 42.48 -11.22 -5.25
C ASP A 445 43.09 -12.53 -5.75
N ALA A 446 43.90 -13.14 -4.89
CA ALA A 446 44.61 -14.37 -5.23
C ALA A 446 43.62 -15.54 -5.37
N PRO A 447 43.85 -16.52 -6.28
CA PRO A 447 43.00 -17.70 -6.39
C PRO A 447 42.89 -18.47 -5.07
N GLY A 448 41.70 -19.02 -4.80
CA GLY A 448 41.39 -19.76 -3.58
C GLY A 448 41.08 -18.86 -2.37
N MET A 449 40.57 -17.66 -2.64
CA MET A 449 40.03 -16.75 -1.64
C MET A 449 38.50 -16.67 -1.80
N SER A 450 37.80 -16.24 -0.77
CA SER A 450 36.33 -16.17 -0.77
C SER A 450 35.81 -15.17 0.26
N LEU A 451 34.56 -14.76 0.11
CA LEU A 451 33.82 -14.01 1.11
C LEU A 451 33.17 -14.96 2.10
N GLN A 452 33.36 -14.72 3.40
CA GLN A 452 32.98 -15.68 4.45
C GLN A 452 32.18 -15.00 5.57
N ARG A 453 31.22 -15.72 6.14
CA ARG A 453 30.62 -15.36 7.42
C ARG A 453 31.52 -15.72 8.59
N VAL A 454 31.69 -14.77 9.52
CA VAL A 454 32.54 -14.93 10.71
C VAL A 454 31.80 -14.50 11.98
N GLY A 455 32.32 -14.92 13.14
CA GLY A 455 31.78 -14.58 14.45
C GLY A 455 30.98 -15.71 15.10
N PRO A 456 30.46 -15.47 16.33
CA PRO A 456 29.61 -16.42 17.02
C PRO A 456 28.14 -16.33 16.59
N GLY A 457 27.45 -17.46 16.47
CA GLY A 457 26.04 -17.45 16.05
C GLY A 457 25.40 -18.82 15.97
N SER A 458 24.07 -18.84 15.87
CA SER A 458 23.25 -20.05 15.68
C SER A 458 22.37 -19.98 14.41
N VAL A 459 22.17 -18.79 13.86
CA VAL A 459 21.48 -18.54 12.57
C VAL A 459 22.34 -17.65 11.68
N GLY A 460 22.06 -17.63 10.37
CA GLY A 460 22.83 -16.84 9.40
C GLY A 460 23.04 -15.38 9.83
N SER A 461 21.99 -14.68 10.24
CA SER A 461 22.03 -13.26 10.59
C SER A 461 22.90 -12.91 11.82
N ASP A 462 23.29 -13.90 12.63
CA ASP A 462 24.17 -13.69 13.78
C ASP A 462 25.62 -13.42 13.34
N PHE A 463 25.99 -13.91 12.16
CA PHE A 463 27.34 -13.81 11.62
C PHE A 463 27.51 -12.55 10.76
N THR A 464 28.72 -12.02 10.72
CA THR A 464 29.05 -10.87 9.89
C THR A 464 29.86 -11.32 8.67
N TRP A 465 29.59 -10.73 7.51
CA TRP A 465 30.39 -10.95 6.30
C TRP A 465 31.78 -10.32 6.45
N PHE A 466 32.81 -11.09 6.10
CA PHE A 466 34.20 -10.68 6.16
C PHE A 466 34.98 -11.39 5.06
N GLY A 467 35.89 -10.68 4.40
CA GLY A 467 36.61 -11.25 3.27
C GLY A 467 37.43 -10.23 2.48
N PRO A 468 38.23 -10.73 1.52
CA PRO A 468 38.36 -12.14 1.18
C PRO A 468 39.36 -12.90 2.09
N PHE A 469 39.11 -14.19 2.36
CA PHE A 469 39.99 -15.11 3.11
C PHE A 469 40.20 -16.43 2.36
N ALA A 470 41.17 -17.25 2.78
CA ALA A 470 41.40 -18.56 2.18
C ALA A 470 40.12 -19.41 2.28
N GLU A 471 39.69 -19.93 1.13
CA GLU A 471 38.43 -20.65 0.98
C GLU A 471 38.32 -21.91 1.86
N SER A 472 37.10 -22.28 2.25
CA SER A 472 36.79 -23.45 3.08
C SER A 472 35.71 -24.39 2.50
N PRO A 473 35.65 -24.66 1.19
CA PRO A 473 34.53 -25.34 0.57
C PRO A 473 34.23 -26.72 1.18
N GLY A 474 33.00 -26.88 1.66
CA GLY A 474 32.50 -28.08 2.32
C GLY A 474 32.95 -28.17 3.78
N SER A 475 33.29 -27.04 4.40
CA SER A 475 33.62 -26.95 5.82
C SER A 475 33.26 -25.58 6.38
N LEU A 476 32.81 -25.53 7.64
CA LEU A 476 32.52 -24.26 8.31
C LEU A 476 33.73 -23.31 8.28
N ASN A 477 33.47 -22.02 8.07
CA ASN A 477 34.50 -20.99 7.97
C ASN A 477 35.37 -20.97 9.23
N ILE A 478 36.69 -20.80 9.06
CA ILE A 478 37.66 -20.92 10.17
C ILE A 478 37.42 -19.94 11.34
N SER A 479 36.79 -18.79 11.05
CA SER A 479 36.47 -17.75 12.04
C SER A 479 34.99 -17.75 12.45
N GLN A 480 34.22 -18.75 12.02
CA GLN A 480 32.87 -18.99 12.48
C GLN A 480 32.91 -19.78 13.79
N THR A 481 32.12 -19.35 14.76
CA THR A 481 31.96 -20.04 16.04
C THR A 481 30.49 -20.43 16.20
N PRO A 482 30.04 -21.53 15.58
CA PRO A 482 28.67 -21.98 15.76
C PRO A 482 28.40 -22.25 17.25
N MET A 483 27.35 -21.64 17.75
CA MET A 483 26.86 -21.91 19.09
C MET A 483 25.79 -22.98 18.95
N PRO A 484 25.85 -24.08 19.73
CA PRO A 484 24.79 -25.08 19.69
C PRO A 484 23.47 -24.38 19.94
N LEU A 485 22.42 -24.84 19.26
CA LEU A 485 21.05 -24.47 19.59
C LEU A 485 20.86 -24.81 21.07
N SER A 486 21.07 -23.83 21.94
CA SER A 486 20.74 -23.99 23.34
C SER A 486 19.26 -24.24 23.33
N GLY A 487 18.82 -25.43 23.76
CA GLY A 487 17.43 -25.59 24.15
C GLY A 487 17.09 -24.44 25.10
N GLY A 488 16.36 -23.46 24.60
CA GLY A 488 16.00 -22.23 25.29
C GLY A 488 17.15 -21.26 25.61
N GLN A 489 17.36 -20.26 24.76
CA GLN A 489 17.12 -18.89 25.24
C GLN A 489 15.86 -18.36 24.57
N ALA A 490 14.74 -19.03 24.86
CA ALA A 490 13.49 -18.31 25.02
C ALA A 490 13.69 -17.35 26.21
N SER A 491 13.35 -16.08 26.06
CA SER A 491 12.77 -15.37 27.20
C SER A 491 11.58 -16.24 27.67
N PRO A 492 11.48 -16.56 28.96
CA PRO A 492 10.96 -17.84 29.38
C PRO A 492 9.49 -18.00 28.98
N GLY A 493 9.22 -18.96 28.10
CA GLY A 493 8.05 -19.78 28.31
C GLY A 493 8.03 -20.23 29.77
N ALA A 494 6.84 -20.23 30.38
CA ALA A 494 6.66 -20.35 31.82
C ALA A 494 7.65 -21.33 32.51
N ILE A 495 8.49 -20.80 33.40
CA ILE A 495 9.44 -21.61 34.17
C ILE A 495 8.67 -22.35 35.25
N VAL A 496 8.72 -23.68 35.19
CA VAL A 496 8.19 -24.54 36.25
C VAL A 496 9.31 -24.83 37.25
N THR A 497 9.10 -24.46 38.50
CA THR A 497 9.96 -24.83 39.63
C THR A 497 9.28 -25.90 40.48
N TYR A 498 9.93 -26.44 41.51
CA TYR A 498 9.20 -27.22 42.52
C TYR A 498 9.88 -27.20 43.89
N GLU A 499 9.07 -27.41 44.93
CA GLU A 499 9.52 -27.62 46.30
C GLU A 499 8.79 -28.83 46.91
N ASP A 500 9.52 -29.62 47.71
CA ASP A 500 9.00 -30.84 48.33
C ASP A 500 8.84 -30.69 49.84
N GLU A 501 7.67 -31.06 50.35
CA GLU A 501 7.42 -31.23 51.78
C GLU A 501 7.16 -32.71 52.11
N THR A 502 8.02 -33.31 52.93
CA THR A 502 7.91 -34.72 53.32
C THR A 502 7.28 -34.86 54.70
N THR A 503 6.25 -35.71 54.81
CA THR A 503 5.56 -36.03 56.06
C THR A 503 5.65 -37.53 56.36
N PRO A 504 6.00 -37.96 57.59
CA PRO A 504 6.00 -39.38 57.95
C PRO A 504 4.57 -39.97 57.95
N GLY A 505 4.45 -41.21 57.45
CA GLY A 505 3.22 -41.99 57.46
C GLY A 505 2.97 -42.73 58.78
N GLU A 506 1.90 -43.53 58.80
CA GLU A 506 1.45 -44.28 59.99
C GLU A 506 2.36 -45.49 60.29
N CYS A 507 3.01 -46.07 59.27
CA CYS A 507 3.95 -47.18 59.43
C CYS A 507 5.42 -46.71 59.42
N PRO A 508 6.32 -47.35 60.20
CA PRO A 508 7.75 -47.08 60.13
C PRO A 508 8.30 -47.28 58.71
N GLY A 509 8.87 -46.23 58.11
CA GLY A 509 9.40 -46.24 56.75
C GLY A 509 8.43 -45.77 55.66
N GLU A 510 7.19 -45.41 56.02
CA GLU A 510 6.22 -44.78 55.14
C GLU A 510 6.37 -43.26 55.18
N TYR A 511 6.33 -42.60 54.01
CA TYR A 511 6.42 -41.14 53.87
C TYR A 511 5.48 -40.67 52.76
N THR A 512 4.88 -39.50 52.95
CA THR A 512 4.14 -38.76 51.92
C THR A 512 4.95 -37.53 51.52
N ILE A 513 5.26 -37.40 50.24
CA ILE A 513 5.92 -36.21 49.67
C ILE A 513 4.84 -35.37 48.99
N ASN A 514 4.58 -34.18 49.53
CA ASN A 514 3.74 -33.17 48.89
C ASN A 514 4.66 -32.29 48.03
N ARG A 515 4.55 -32.41 46.71
CA ARG A 515 5.29 -31.58 45.76
C ARG A 515 4.46 -30.38 45.31
N TYR A 516 4.99 -29.18 45.52
CA TYR A 516 4.43 -27.92 45.03
C TYR A 516 5.21 -27.51 43.79
N TRP A 517 4.51 -27.34 42.67
CA TRP A 517 5.09 -26.93 41.38
C TRP A 517 4.92 -25.42 41.17
#